data_AF-L8G0W7-F1
#
_entry.id   AF-L8G0W7-F1
#
_cell.length_a   1.000
_cell.length_b   1.000
_cell.length_c   1.000
_cell.angle_alpha   90.00
_cell.angle_beta   90.00
_cell.angle_gamma   90.00
#
_symmetry.space_group_name_H-M   'P 1'
#
loop_
_entity.id
_entity.type
_entity.pdbx_description
1 polymer ?
#
loop_
_entity_poly.entity_id
_entity_poly.type
_entity_poly.pdbx_seq_one_letter_code
_entity_poly.pdbx_strand_id
1 'polypeptide(L)' 'MCRQFIKEFCEPLMPVYMFDKEGNFHVLTVEQLLPLSFTMDSMPDLVATAEARGKAS' A
#
# COMPACT_ATOMS: atom_id res chain seq x y z
N MET A 1 -2.74 -6.96 -6.76
CA MET A 1 -2.91 -7.89 -5.63
C MET A 1 -1.59 -8.09 -4.87
N CYS A 2 -0.57 -8.78 -5.42
CA CYS A 2 0.65 -9.13 -4.67
C CYS A 2 1.45 -7.93 -4.12
N ARG A 3 1.52 -6.81 -4.86
CA ARG A 3 2.29 -5.64 -4.42
C ARG A 3 1.64 -4.88 -3.24
N GLN A 4 0.31 -4.91 -3.12
CA GLN A 4 -0.41 -4.30 -1.98
C GLN A 4 -0.20 -5.11 -0.71
N PHE A 5 -0.21 -6.45 -0.82
CA PHE A 5 0.10 -7.34 0.30
C PHE A 5 1.53 -7.08 0.83
N ILE A 6 2.51 -6.99 -0.06
CA ILE A 6 3.89 -6.64 0.34
C ILE A 6 3.93 -5.28 1.05
N LYS A 7 3.17 -4.29 0.58
CA LYS A 7 3.10 -2.96 1.20
C LYS A 7 2.47 -2.97 2.60
N GLU A 8 1.49 -3.83 2.85
CA GLU A 8 0.80 -3.95 4.15
C GLU A 8 1.65 -4.65 5.22
N PHE A 9 2.49 -5.61 4.81
CA PHE A 9 3.22 -6.47 5.74
C PHE A 9 4.74 -6.24 5.78
N CYS A 10 5.29 -5.41 4.90
CA CYS A 10 6.73 -5.13 4.84
C CYS A 10 7.04 -3.65 5.10
N GLU A 11 8.21 -3.38 5.66
CA GLU A 11 8.66 -2.02 5.94
C GLU A 11 8.86 -1.21 4.64
N PRO A 12 8.55 0.10 4.63
CA PRO A 12 8.67 0.94 3.43
C PRO A 12 10.07 0.95 2.80
N LEU A 13 11.11 0.87 3.65
CA LEU A 13 12.52 0.89 3.24
C LEU A 13 13.07 -0.50 2.91
N MET A 14 12.29 -1.58 3.09
CA MET A 14 12.74 -2.93 2.78
C MET A 14 13.06 -3.04 1.28
N PRO A 15 14.23 -3.59 0.91
CA PRO A 15 14.61 -3.74 -0.50
C PRO A 15 13.89 -4.94 -1.14
N VAL A 16 13.37 -4.73 -2.35
CA VAL A 16 12.77 -5.74 -3.21
C VAL A 16 13.71 -6.03 -4.37
N TYR A 17 14.19 -7.27 -4.44
CA TYR A 17 15.05 -7.74 -5.53
C TYR A 17 14.19 -8.37 -6.63
N MET A 18 14.27 -7.81 -7.84
CA MET A 18 13.60 -8.36 -9.01
C MET A 18 14.65 -8.82 -10.00
N PHE A 19 14.64 -10.11 -10.34
CA PHE A 19 15.53 -10.70 -11.33
C PHE A 19 14.80 -10.85 -12.66
N ASP A 20 15.49 -10.54 -13.75
CA ASP A 20 15.01 -10.87 -15.09
C ASP A 20 15.52 -12.26 -15.55
N LYS A 21 15.17 -12.64 -16.78
CA LYS A 21 15.59 -13.93 -17.37
C LYS A 21 17.01 -13.91 -17.91
N GLU A 22 17.60 -12.73 -18.05
CA GLU A 22 18.95 -12.49 -18.58
C GLU A 22 19.99 -12.44 -17.45
N GLY A 23 19.54 -12.51 -16.19
CA GLY A 23 20.38 -12.48 -15.00
C GLY A 23 20.64 -11.08 -14.47
N ASN A 24 20.02 -10.04 -15.05
CA ASN A 24 20.06 -8.70 -14.46
C ASN A 24 19.09 -8.62 -13.28
N PHE A 25 19.37 -7.69 -12.37
CA PHE A 25 18.50 -7.43 -11.24
C PHE A 25 18.26 -5.94 -11.04
N HIS A 26 17.07 -5.62 -10.58
CA HIS A 26 16.69 -4.29 -10.13
C HIS A 26 16.38 -4.34 -8.63
N VAL A 27 16.84 -3.31 -7.91
CA VAL A 27 16.54 -3.12 -6.49
C VAL A 27 15.69 -1.87 -6.34
N LEU A 28 14.51 -2.04 -5.76
CA LEU A 28 13.59 -0.96 -5.42
C LEU A 28 13.15 -1.14 -3.98
N THR A 29 12.86 -0.08 -3.25
CA THR A 29 12.20 -0.21 -1.93
C THR A 29 10.72 -0.54 -2.11
N VAL A 30 10.08 -1.10 -1.06
CA VAL A 30 8.64 -1.36 -1.04
C VAL A 30 7.84 -0.08 -1.31
N GLU A 31 8.29 1.07 -0.82
CA GLU A 31 7.68 2.37 -1.11
C GLU A 31 7.79 2.77 -2.59
N GLN A 32 8.97 2.60 -3.19
CA GLN A 32 9.19 2.91 -4.62
C GLN A 32 8.42 1.97 -5.55
N LEU A 33 8.15 0.74 -5.10
CA LEU A 33 7.39 -0.24 -5.87
C LEU A 33 5.91 0.14 -6.02
N LEU A 34 5.37 0.95 -5.09
CA LEU A 34 3.97 1.38 -5.09
C LEU A 34 3.79 2.77 -4.42
N PRO A 35 4.21 3.87 -5.09
CA PRO A 35 4.28 5.20 -4.49
C PRO A 35 2.91 5.86 -4.21
N LEU A 36 1.82 5.33 -4.79
CA LEU A 36 0.44 5.79 -4.58
C LEU A 36 -0.45 4.64 -4.07
N SER A 37 0.12 3.75 -3.25
CA SER A 37 -0.64 2.64 -2.67
C SER A 37 -1.81 3.16 -1.85
N PHE A 38 -2.98 2.56 -2.08
CA PHE A 38 -4.14 2.76 -1.22
C PHE A 38 -3.78 2.32 0.20
N THR A 39 -4.00 3.19 1.18
CA THR A 39 -3.96 2.85 2.60
C THR A 39 -5.34 3.02 3.21
N MET A 40 -5.62 2.37 4.33
CA MET A 40 -6.93 2.50 5.00
C MET A 40 -7.24 3.97 5.33
N ASP A 41 -6.21 4.79 5.57
CA ASP A 41 -6.31 6.24 5.79
C ASP A 41 -6.74 7.03 4.55
N SER A 42 -6.51 6.49 3.35
CA SER A 42 -6.93 7.12 2.09
C SER A 42 -8.40 6.86 1.74
N MET A 43 -9.08 6.03 2.55
CA MET A 43 -10.52 5.85 2.42
C MET A 43 -11.21 7.11 2.94
N PRO A 44 -12.03 7.81 2.13
CA PRO A 44 -12.79 8.97 2.58
C PRO A 44 -13.79 8.53 3.66
N ASP A 45 -13.32 8.68 4.89
CA ASP A 45 -14.08 8.89 6.10
C ASP A 45 -15.11 7.80 6.47
N LEU A 46 -14.59 6.65 6.91
CA LEU A 46 -15.36 5.78 7.82
C LEU A 46 -15.79 6.55 9.09
N VAL A 47 -15.07 7.61 9.48
CA VAL A 47 -15.42 8.49 10.61
C VAL A 47 -16.56 9.44 10.21
N ALA A 48 -16.49 10.18 9.10
CA ALA A 48 -17.62 11.05 8.71
C ALA A 48 -18.90 10.25 8.33
N THR A 49 -18.76 9.02 7.81
CA THR A 49 -19.93 8.17 7.53
C THR A 49 -20.55 7.55 8.80
N ALA A 50 -19.77 7.32 9.86
CA ALA A 50 -20.28 6.94 11.18
C ALA A 50 -20.99 8.12 11.88
N GLU A 51 -20.42 9.32 11.81
CA GLU A 51 -21.03 10.55 12.33
C GLU A 51 -22.34 10.92 11.61
N ALA A 52 -22.42 10.66 10.30
CA ALA A 52 -23.64 10.85 9.51
C ALA A 52 -24.76 9.86 9.89
N ARG A 53 -24.43 8.66 10.38
CA ARG A 53 -25.42 7.65 10.82
C ARG A 53 -25.92 7.88 12.26
N GLY A 54 -25.13 8.53 13.12
CA GLY A 54 -25.53 8.85 14.50
C GLY A 54 -26.51 10.02 14.65
N LYS A 55 -26.64 10.88 13.62
CA LYS A 55 -27.55 12.05 13.61
C LYS A 55 -28.94 11.78 13.01
N ALA A 56 -29.23 10.52 12.68
CA ALA A 56 -30.51 10.10 12.08
C ALA A 56 -31.40 9.30 13.06
N SER A 57 -31.27 9.57 14.37
CA SER A 57 -32.15 9.03 15.43
C SER A 57 -32.84 10.13 16.21
#